data_AF-A0AAU9Y2I6-F1
#
_entry.id   AF-A0AAU9Y2I6-F1
#
_cell.length_a   1.000
_cell.length_b   1.000
_cell.length_c   1.000
_cell.angle_alpha   90.00
_cell.angle_beta   90.00
_cell.angle_gamma   90.00
#
_symmetry.space_group_name_H-M   'P 1'
#
loop_
_entity.id
_entity.type
_entity.pdbx_description
1 polymer ?
#
loop_
_entity_poly.entity_id
_entity_poly.type
_entity_poly.pdbx_seq_one_letter_code
_entity_poly.pdbx_strand_id
1 'polypeptide(L)'
;MSDGKILDLKPLDKDPGPSFIGIKDDKQSTYSYNWNPCTPFSSSTGCKDTLLCQKVPNKYYAVATAVSSFDENSDGSINITYNPVISPLDYTRKAIIVLKCDQSQDRGKFSPFHEDDMTTSKKSLYTATFSTKYACIESGGLSTGSILLIVFFSLVLIYFIAGLLYNKIHKGVSSFPEMIPNHSFWGDFPFLVKDGCVFTFQGIAGCCKRVSMKVKGDSYAEI
;
A
#
# COMPACT_ATOMS: atom_id res chain seq x y z
N MET A 1 8.30 10.60 5.85
CA MET A 1 8.85 9.54 4.98
C MET A 1 8.16 8.25 5.37
N SER A 2 7.39 7.62 4.48
CA SER A 2 6.96 6.22 4.71
C SER A 2 8.18 5.34 4.49
N ASP A 3 8.54 4.50 5.45
CA ASP A 3 9.73 3.65 5.43
C ASP A 3 9.71 2.52 4.37
N GLY A 4 8.92 2.67 3.30
CA GLY A 4 8.87 1.71 2.19
C GLY A 4 8.37 0.31 2.58
N LYS A 5 7.93 0.11 3.82
CA LYS A 5 7.33 -1.12 4.33
C LYS A 5 5.97 -1.31 3.65
N ILE A 6 5.86 -2.31 2.78
CA ILE A 6 4.60 -2.64 2.08
C ILE A 6 3.95 -3.81 2.80
N LEU A 7 2.76 -3.56 3.33
CA LEU A 7 1.84 -4.57 3.83
C LEU A 7 0.82 -4.88 2.74
N ASP A 8 0.72 -6.14 2.31
CA ASP A 8 -0.23 -6.55 1.27
C ASP A 8 -1.20 -7.63 1.79
N LEU A 9 -2.45 -7.22 2.04
CA LEU A 9 -3.54 -8.13 2.42
C LEU A 9 -4.39 -8.58 1.22
N LYS A 10 -4.08 -8.12 0.01
CA LYS A 10 -4.83 -8.48 -1.20
C LYS A 10 -4.90 -9.99 -1.47
N PRO A 11 -3.87 -10.81 -1.17
CA PRO A 11 -3.96 -12.27 -1.31
C PRO A 11 -5.03 -12.90 -0.43
N LEU A 12 -5.44 -12.22 0.64
CA LEU A 12 -6.47 -12.68 1.57
C LEU A 12 -7.85 -12.11 1.24
N ASP A 13 -7.94 -11.17 0.32
CA ASP A 13 -9.18 -10.53 -0.08
C ASP A 13 -10.00 -11.44 -0.98
N LYS A 14 -11.33 -11.33 -0.87
CA LYS A 14 -12.27 -12.10 -1.69
C LYS A 14 -13.27 -11.16 -2.34
N ASP A 15 -13.52 -11.37 -3.63
CA ASP A 15 -14.59 -10.70 -4.37
C ASP A 15 -15.28 -11.72 -5.29
N PRO A 16 -16.58 -12.04 -5.13
CA PRO A 16 -17.53 -11.43 -4.18
C PRO A 16 -17.54 -12.06 -2.78
N GLY A 17 -17.89 -11.22 -1.79
CA GLY A 17 -18.22 -11.64 -0.43
C GLY A 17 -17.03 -11.67 0.55
N PRO A 18 -17.30 -11.88 1.85
CA PRO A 18 -16.24 -11.88 2.86
C PRO A 18 -15.32 -13.10 2.73
N SER A 19 -14.02 -12.86 2.86
CA SER A 19 -13.00 -13.93 2.91
C SER A 19 -13.02 -14.70 4.24
N PHE A 20 -13.34 -14.00 5.33
CA PHE A 20 -13.40 -14.56 6.68
C PHE A 20 -14.83 -14.50 7.20
N ILE A 21 -15.38 -15.65 7.60
CA ILE A 21 -16.77 -15.78 8.03
C ILE A 21 -16.86 -16.49 9.38
N GLY A 22 -17.85 -16.11 10.18
CA GLY A 22 -18.19 -16.82 11.41
C GLY A 22 -17.15 -16.68 12.54
N ILE A 23 -16.35 -15.62 12.53
CA ILE A 23 -15.37 -15.34 13.59
C ILE A 23 -16.16 -15.11 14.88
N LYS A 24 -15.80 -15.78 15.97
CA LYS A 24 -16.57 -15.76 17.21
C LYS A 24 -16.29 -14.53 18.07
N ASP A 25 -17.27 -14.15 18.87
CA ASP A 25 -17.11 -13.22 19.98
C ASP A 25 -16.53 -13.94 21.21
N ASP A 26 -15.79 -13.23 22.05
CA ASP A 26 -15.16 -13.78 23.25
C ASP A 26 -16.12 -13.95 24.44
N LYS A 27 -17.19 -13.15 24.50
CA LYS A 27 -18.21 -13.20 25.56
C LYS A 27 -19.54 -13.75 25.06
N GLN A 28 -19.93 -13.42 23.83
CA GLN A 28 -21.26 -13.71 23.28
C GLN A 28 -21.22 -14.88 22.28
N SER A 29 -21.50 -16.09 22.76
CA SER A 29 -21.42 -17.32 21.94
C SER A 29 -22.31 -17.32 20.67
N THR A 30 -23.38 -16.52 20.69
CA THR A 30 -24.32 -16.38 19.57
C THR A 30 -23.90 -15.32 18.55
N TYR A 31 -22.89 -14.51 18.87
CA TYR A 31 -22.41 -13.44 18.01
C TYR A 31 -21.28 -13.98 17.12
N SER A 32 -21.24 -13.46 15.90
CA SER A 32 -20.19 -13.79 14.96
C SER A 32 -19.92 -12.65 14.00
N TYR A 33 -18.73 -12.65 13.40
CA TYR A 33 -18.27 -11.56 12.56
C TYR A 33 -17.79 -12.10 11.21
N ASN A 34 -18.09 -11.35 10.17
CA ASN A 34 -17.60 -11.60 8.81
C ASN A 34 -16.76 -10.40 8.39
N TRP A 35 -15.57 -10.66 7.85
CA TRP A 35 -14.61 -9.63 7.50
C TRP A 35 -14.02 -9.87 6.11
N ASN A 36 -13.73 -8.76 5.42
CA ASN A 36 -12.94 -8.74 4.21
C ASN A 36 -11.88 -7.63 4.29
N PRO A 37 -10.61 -7.89 3.93
CA PRO A 37 -9.52 -6.93 4.09
C PRO A 37 -9.65 -5.67 3.22
N CYS A 38 -10.02 -5.80 1.95
CA CYS A 38 -9.89 -4.72 0.97
C CYS A 38 -11.20 -4.42 0.25
N THR A 39 -11.95 -5.44 -0.16
CA THR A 39 -13.17 -5.25 -0.97
C THR A 39 -14.41 -5.22 -0.08
N PRO A 40 -15.19 -4.13 -0.07
CA PRO A 40 -16.46 -4.10 0.65
C PRO A 40 -17.42 -5.17 0.10
N PHE A 41 -18.17 -5.80 0.99
CA PHE A 41 -19.15 -6.81 0.61
C PHE A 41 -20.55 -6.48 1.13
N SER A 42 -21.53 -7.09 0.47
CA SER A 42 -22.94 -7.03 0.84
C SER A 42 -23.46 -8.45 1.02
N SER A 43 -23.84 -8.84 2.26
CA SER A 43 -24.25 -10.21 2.59
C SER A 43 -25.67 -10.34 3.15
N SER A 44 -26.25 -9.23 3.63
CA SER A 44 -27.61 -9.20 4.20
C SER A 44 -28.12 -7.76 4.34
N THR A 45 -29.40 -7.59 4.71
CA THR A 45 -30.07 -6.29 4.87
C THR A 45 -29.41 -5.34 5.87
N GLY A 46 -28.61 -5.84 6.81
CA GLY A 46 -27.90 -5.03 7.80
C GLY A 46 -26.42 -4.79 7.51
N CYS A 47 -25.88 -5.43 6.47
CA CYS A 47 -24.48 -5.37 6.08
C CYS A 47 -24.38 -5.17 4.58
N LYS A 48 -24.41 -3.90 4.17
CA LYS A 48 -24.26 -3.44 2.80
C LYS A 48 -22.99 -2.60 2.68
N ASP A 49 -22.19 -2.87 1.66
CA ASP A 49 -20.96 -2.15 1.32
C ASP A 49 -20.05 -1.94 2.55
N THR A 50 -19.80 -3.04 3.28
CA THR A 50 -19.08 -3.06 4.55
C THR A 50 -17.87 -3.99 4.47
N LEU A 51 -16.80 -3.66 5.19
CA LEU A 51 -15.60 -4.49 5.37
C LEU A 51 -15.72 -5.42 6.59
N LEU A 52 -16.50 -5.02 7.60
CA LEU A 52 -16.79 -5.83 8.78
C LEU A 52 -18.28 -5.84 9.07
N CYS A 53 -18.84 -7.02 9.26
CA CYS A 53 -20.25 -7.25 9.55
C CYS A 53 -20.39 -8.09 10.81
N GLN A 54 -21.14 -7.59 11.79
CA GLN A 54 -21.56 -8.36 12.96
C GLN A 54 -22.88 -9.08 12.65
N LYS A 55 -22.94 -10.35 12.99
CA LYS A 55 -24.14 -11.20 13.00
C LYS A 55 -24.48 -11.55 14.43
N VAL A 56 -25.63 -11.06 14.89
CA VAL A 56 -26.28 -11.47 16.13
C VAL A 56 -27.50 -12.33 15.81
N PRO A 57 -28.18 -12.96 16.78
CA PRO A 57 -29.40 -13.72 16.50
C PRO A 57 -30.40 -12.92 15.65
N ASN A 58 -30.65 -13.40 14.43
CA ASN A 58 -31.59 -12.85 13.45
C ASN A 58 -31.35 -11.39 13.00
N LYS A 59 -30.21 -10.77 13.32
CA LYS A 59 -29.88 -9.39 12.88
C LYS A 59 -28.42 -9.28 12.45
N TYR A 60 -28.19 -8.27 11.62
CA TYR A 60 -26.88 -7.95 11.07
C TYR A 60 -26.61 -6.47 11.26
N TYR A 61 -25.37 -6.12 11.56
CA TYR A 61 -24.94 -4.73 11.73
C TYR A 61 -23.60 -4.50 11.02
N ALA A 62 -23.56 -3.50 10.14
CA ALA A 62 -22.32 -2.99 9.58
C ALA A 62 -21.47 -2.35 10.70
N VAL A 63 -20.21 -2.74 10.79
CA VAL A 63 -19.28 -2.28 11.83
C VAL A 63 -18.19 -1.38 11.27
N ALA A 64 -17.75 -1.64 10.03
CA ALA A 64 -16.67 -0.90 9.38
C ALA A 64 -16.89 -0.81 7.87
N THR A 65 -16.88 0.40 7.31
CA THR A 65 -17.10 0.64 5.87
C THR A 65 -15.82 0.94 5.10
N ALA A 66 -14.90 1.68 5.71
CA ALA A 66 -13.63 2.07 5.11
C ALA A 66 -12.53 2.14 6.17
N VAL A 67 -11.30 1.93 5.75
CA VAL A 67 -10.12 2.09 6.62
C VAL A 67 -9.86 3.58 6.84
N SER A 68 -9.61 3.94 8.10
CA SER A 68 -9.26 5.29 8.54
C SER A 68 -7.75 5.49 8.65
N SER A 69 -7.04 4.55 9.29
CA SER A 69 -5.60 4.65 9.55
C SER A 69 -4.96 3.27 9.71
N PHE A 70 -3.64 3.26 9.53
CA PHE A 70 -2.75 2.15 9.88
C PHE A 70 -1.69 2.69 10.83
N ASP A 71 -1.61 2.13 12.03
CA ASP A 71 -0.72 2.60 13.10
C ASP A 71 0.18 1.44 13.57
N GLU A 72 1.51 1.61 13.46
CA GLU A 72 2.50 0.62 13.93
C GLU A 72 2.67 0.73 15.45
N ASN A 73 2.51 -0.38 16.16
CA ASN A 73 2.72 -0.49 17.60
C ASN A 73 4.20 -0.77 17.91
N SER A 74 4.61 -0.54 19.16
CA SER A 74 5.99 -0.78 19.62
C SER A 74 6.45 -2.23 19.50
N ASP A 75 5.52 -3.19 19.42
CA ASP A 75 5.79 -4.62 19.24
C ASP A 75 5.86 -5.06 17.77
N GLY A 76 5.74 -4.11 16.83
CA GLY A 76 5.75 -4.35 15.39
C GLY A 76 4.42 -4.83 14.81
N SER A 77 3.35 -4.93 15.62
CA SER A 77 2.00 -5.16 15.13
C SER A 77 1.41 -3.88 14.52
N ILE A 78 0.41 -4.02 13.64
CA ILE A 78 -0.21 -2.88 12.95
C ILE A 78 -1.70 -2.82 13.31
N ASN A 79 -2.17 -1.69 13.83
CA ASN A 79 -3.59 -1.46 14.04
C ASN A 79 -4.23 -0.93 12.76
N ILE A 80 -5.19 -1.66 12.21
CA ILE A 80 -6.12 -1.13 11.22
C ILE A 80 -7.29 -0.50 11.97
N THR A 81 -7.40 0.82 11.91
CA THR A 81 -8.55 1.54 12.45
C THR A 81 -9.54 1.81 11.33
N TYR A 82 -10.81 1.48 11.55
CA TYR A 82 -11.87 1.74 10.58
C TYR A 82 -12.67 3.00 10.92
N ASN A 83 -13.26 3.60 9.89
CA ASN A 83 -14.21 4.69 10.05
C ASN A 83 -15.42 4.22 10.87
N PRO A 84 -15.91 5.03 11.83
CA PRO A 84 -17.05 4.66 12.64
C PRO A 84 -18.33 4.61 11.81
N VAL A 85 -19.19 3.63 12.10
CA VAL A 85 -20.52 3.50 11.51
C VAL A 85 -21.56 3.97 12.51
N ILE A 86 -22.32 5.00 12.14
CA ILE A 86 -23.39 5.57 12.97
C ILE A 86 -24.73 5.01 12.50
N SER A 87 -25.47 4.39 13.41
CA SER A 87 -26.81 3.86 13.12
C SER A 87 -27.90 4.94 13.22
N PRO A 88 -29.11 4.70 12.67
CA PRO A 88 -30.22 5.66 12.75
C PRO A 88 -30.66 6.05 14.17
N LEU A 89 -30.30 5.25 15.18
CA LEU A 89 -30.58 5.51 16.60
C LEU A 89 -29.44 6.28 17.31
N ASP A 90 -28.53 6.86 16.54
CA ASP A 90 -27.34 7.58 17.04
C ASP A 90 -26.37 6.68 17.83
N TYR A 91 -26.35 5.39 17.48
CA TYR A 91 -25.41 4.42 18.04
C TYR A 91 -24.18 4.28 17.14
N THR A 92 -22.98 4.47 17.69
CA THR A 92 -21.71 4.47 16.95
C THR A 92 -20.96 3.16 17.13
N ARG A 93 -20.54 2.53 16.03
CA ARG A 93 -19.68 1.35 16.02
C ARG A 93 -18.31 1.72 15.49
N LYS A 94 -17.25 1.33 16.20
CA LYS A 94 -15.86 1.51 15.76
C LYS A 94 -15.13 0.18 15.82
N ALA A 95 -14.36 -0.15 14.79
CA ALA A 95 -13.55 -1.37 14.79
C ALA A 95 -12.06 -1.05 14.72
N ILE A 96 -11.28 -1.89 15.40
CA ILE A 96 -9.83 -1.94 15.33
C ILE A 96 -9.43 -3.41 15.14
N ILE A 97 -8.70 -3.71 14.06
CA ILE A 97 -8.11 -5.04 13.86
C ILE A 97 -6.60 -4.93 13.98
N VAL A 98 -6.03 -5.68 14.92
CA VAL A 98 -4.58 -5.74 15.14
C VAL A 98 -4.00 -6.80 14.23
N LEU A 99 -3.19 -6.40 13.25
CA LEU A 99 -2.43 -7.31 12.39
C LEU A 99 -1.17 -7.76 13.12
N LYS A 100 -1.01 -9.08 13.22
CA LYS A 100 0.17 -9.70 13.82
C LYS A 100 0.88 -10.57 12.79
N CYS A 101 2.18 -10.35 12.63
CA CYS A 101 3.01 -11.22 11.80
C CYS A 101 3.06 -12.64 12.39
N ASP A 102 2.69 -13.63 11.58
CA ASP A 102 2.86 -15.04 11.89
C ASP A 102 3.14 -15.83 10.60
N GLN A 103 4.42 -16.17 10.40
CA GLN A 103 4.90 -16.90 9.21
C GLN A 103 4.26 -18.29 9.04
N SER A 104 3.69 -18.86 10.11
CA SER A 104 3.01 -20.16 10.05
C SER A 104 1.58 -20.09 9.51
N GLN A 105 0.99 -18.89 9.47
CA GLN A 105 -0.43 -18.69 9.15
C GLN A 105 -0.59 -18.09 7.75
N ASP A 106 -0.81 -18.96 6.76
CA ASP A 106 -1.01 -18.56 5.36
C ASP A 106 -2.35 -17.81 5.18
N ARG A 107 -3.47 -18.53 5.25
CA ARG A 107 -4.83 -17.94 5.21
C ARG A 107 -5.09 -16.94 6.34
N GLY A 108 -4.30 -17.01 7.40
CA GLY A 108 -4.45 -16.19 8.59
C GLY A 108 -5.51 -16.71 9.57
N LYS A 109 -5.39 -16.28 10.82
CA LYS A 109 -6.22 -16.72 11.94
C LYS A 109 -6.65 -15.53 12.79
N PHE A 110 -7.92 -15.51 13.14
CA PHE A 110 -8.48 -14.54 14.08
C PHE A 110 -8.42 -15.04 15.53
N SER A 111 -8.10 -14.15 16.45
CA SER A 111 -8.60 -14.24 17.82
C SER A 111 -10.11 -13.99 17.82
N PRO A 112 -10.84 -14.46 18.84
CA PRO A 112 -12.21 -14.01 19.04
C PRO A 112 -12.27 -12.47 19.08
N PHE A 113 -13.35 -11.91 18.55
CA PHE A 113 -13.66 -10.49 18.68
C PHE A 113 -14.08 -10.17 20.10
N HIS A 114 -13.66 -9.01 20.57
CA HIS A 114 -14.14 -8.40 21.80
C HIS A 114 -15.02 -7.20 21.44
N GLU A 115 -16.29 -7.26 21.83
CA GLU A 115 -17.20 -6.11 21.80
C GLU A 115 -17.20 -5.44 23.19
N ASP A 116 -16.67 -4.22 23.25
CA ASP A 116 -16.81 -3.34 24.41
C ASP A 116 -18.02 -2.43 24.20
N ASP A 117 -19.18 -2.87 24.72
CA ASP A 117 -20.45 -2.16 24.63
C ASP A 117 -20.57 -1.08 25.73
N MET A 118 -20.35 0.17 25.32
CA MET A 118 -20.48 1.35 26.15
C MET A 118 -21.92 1.90 26.05
N THR A 119 -22.87 1.13 26.60
CA THR A 119 -24.32 1.43 26.55
C THR A 119 -24.67 2.85 26.99
N THR A 120 -24.00 3.37 28.02
CA THR A 120 -24.19 4.74 28.54
C THR A 120 -23.87 5.83 27.52
N SER A 121 -22.95 5.55 26.59
CA SER A 121 -22.49 6.48 25.57
C SER A 121 -23.03 6.18 24.17
N LYS A 122 -23.84 5.12 24.01
CA LYS A 122 -24.30 4.59 22.71
C LYS A 122 -23.15 4.28 21.74
N LYS A 123 -22.06 3.68 22.25
CA LYS A 123 -20.90 3.31 21.43
C LYS A 123 -20.51 1.85 21.67
N SER A 124 -20.04 1.18 20.63
CA SER A 124 -19.34 -0.10 20.74
C SER A 124 -17.98 -0.03 20.06
N LEU A 125 -16.97 -0.56 20.74
CA LEU A 125 -15.64 -0.79 20.18
C LEU A 125 -15.44 -2.29 19.94
N TYR A 126 -15.14 -2.64 18.69
CA TYR A 126 -14.89 -4.02 18.26
C TYR A 126 -13.40 -4.22 18.03
N THR A 127 -12.79 -5.12 18.78
CA THR A 127 -11.34 -5.39 18.68
C THR A 127 -11.08 -6.86 18.43
N ALA A 128 -10.19 -7.18 17.48
CA ALA A 128 -9.67 -8.53 17.29
C ALA A 128 -8.24 -8.50 16.76
N THR A 129 -7.50 -9.57 17.00
CA THR A 129 -6.17 -9.78 16.43
C THR A 129 -6.27 -10.74 15.26
N PHE A 130 -5.70 -10.34 14.12
CA PHE A 130 -5.56 -11.17 12.93
C PHE A 130 -4.10 -11.50 12.68
N SER A 131 -3.75 -12.78 12.83
CA SER A 131 -2.39 -13.27 12.64
C SER A 131 -2.24 -13.88 11.24
N THR A 132 -1.27 -13.42 10.44
CA THR A 132 -1.00 -13.97 9.11
C THR A 132 0.44 -13.69 8.67
N LYS A 133 0.98 -14.51 7.76
CA LYS A 133 2.28 -14.27 7.13
C LYS A 133 2.28 -12.98 6.30
N TYR A 134 1.12 -12.59 5.77
CA TYR A 134 0.96 -11.37 4.98
C TYR A 134 1.03 -10.08 5.83
N ALA A 135 1.00 -10.21 7.16
CA ALA A 135 1.24 -9.11 8.10
C ALA A 135 2.72 -8.97 8.48
N CYS A 136 3.57 -9.87 7.99
CA CYS A 136 5.00 -9.76 8.18
C CYS A 136 5.55 -8.72 7.21
N ILE A 137 6.07 -7.65 7.78
CA ILE A 137 6.74 -6.60 7.02
C ILE A 137 8.02 -7.20 6.46
N GLU A 138 8.05 -7.40 5.15
CA GLU A 138 9.33 -7.70 4.51
C GLU A 138 10.18 -6.44 4.51
N SER A 139 11.41 -6.56 5.03
CA SER A 139 12.44 -5.55 4.88
C SER A 139 12.68 -5.37 3.37
N GLY A 140 12.03 -4.38 2.77
CA GLY A 140 12.09 -4.15 1.33
C GLY A 140 13.54 -4.10 0.85
N GLY A 141 13.89 -5.02 -0.07
CA GLY A 141 15.18 -4.96 -0.76
C GLY A 141 15.33 -3.64 -1.53
N LEU A 142 16.56 -3.28 -1.87
CA LEU A 142 16.81 -2.13 -2.75
C LEU A 142 15.97 -2.28 -4.04
N SER A 143 15.24 -1.23 -4.40
CA SER A 143 14.52 -1.19 -5.67
C SER A 143 15.48 -1.52 -6.81
N THR A 144 15.00 -2.25 -7.83
CA THR A 144 15.76 -2.58 -9.03
C THR A 144 16.38 -1.33 -9.67
N GLY A 145 15.68 -0.20 -9.62
CA GLY A 145 16.20 1.09 -10.08
C GLY A 145 17.41 1.56 -9.27
N SER A 146 17.36 1.45 -7.94
CA SER A 146 18.48 1.79 -7.06
C SER A 146 19.68 0.88 -7.32
N ILE A 147 19.45 -0.42 -7.50
CA ILE A 147 20.52 -1.39 -7.83
C ILE A 147 21.19 -1.00 -9.16
N LEU A 148 20.40 -0.69 -10.19
CA LEU A 148 20.92 -0.28 -11.50
C LEU A 148 21.75 1.01 -11.39
N LEU A 149 21.26 2.02 -10.67
CA LEU A 149 22.00 3.26 -10.45
C LEU A 149 23.33 3.03 -9.72
N ILE A 150 23.32 2.23 -8.66
CA ILE A 150 24.53 1.90 -7.90
C ILE A 150 25.56 1.25 -8.84
N VAL A 151 25.16 0.21 -9.58
CA VAL A 151 26.06 -0.49 -10.53
C VAL A 151 26.56 0.46 -11.62
N PHE A 152 25.68 1.28 -12.21
CA PHE A 152 26.03 2.23 -13.25
C PHE A 152 27.08 3.24 -12.77
N PHE A 153 26.85 3.91 -11.64
CA PHE A 153 27.80 4.90 -11.12
C PHE A 153 29.12 4.27 -10.71
N SER A 154 29.11 3.06 -10.12
CA SER A 154 30.35 2.33 -9.83
C SER A 154 31.17 2.04 -11.08
N LEU A 155 30.54 1.60 -12.17
CA LEU A 155 31.22 1.35 -13.45
C LEU A 155 31.75 2.64 -14.08
N VAL A 156 30.98 3.74 -14.04
CA VAL A 156 31.39 5.05 -14.53
C VAL A 156 32.60 5.58 -13.77
N LEU A 157 32.65 5.43 -12.44
CA LEU A 157 33.82 5.80 -11.64
C LEU A 157 35.07 5.00 -12.02
N ILE A 158 34.94 3.68 -12.16
CA ILE A 158 36.05 2.82 -12.59
C ILE A 158 36.53 3.22 -14.00
N TYR A 159 35.61 3.50 -14.91
CA TYR A 159 35.91 3.98 -16.26
C TYR A 159 36.70 5.29 -16.27
N PHE A 160 36.29 6.29 -15.48
CA PHE A 160 37.04 7.55 -15.38
C PHE A 160 38.44 7.33 -14.79
N ILE A 161 38.57 6.57 -13.70
CA ILE A 161 39.88 6.32 -13.06
C ILE A 161 40.83 5.60 -14.02
N ALA A 162 40.38 4.49 -14.61
CA ALA A 162 41.19 3.68 -15.52
C ALA A 162 41.55 4.46 -16.78
N GLY A 163 40.61 5.20 -17.36
CA GLY A 163 40.86 5.95 -18.58
C GLY A 163 41.70 7.21 -18.37
N LEU A 164 41.59 7.90 -17.22
CA LEU A 164 42.50 8.98 -16.85
C LEU A 164 43.94 8.47 -16.69
N LEU A 165 44.12 7.33 -15.98
CA LEU A 165 45.42 6.68 -15.85
C LEU A 165 46.01 6.30 -17.20
N TYR A 166 45.19 5.69 -18.08
CA TYR A 166 45.61 5.29 -19.42
C TYR A 166 46.04 6.48 -20.28
N ASN A 167 45.22 7.54 -20.36
CA ASN A 167 45.54 8.73 -21.16
C ASN A 167 46.77 9.48 -20.62
N LYS A 168 46.94 9.51 -19.29
CA LYS A 168 48.09 10.17 -18.65
C LYS A 168 49.39 9.40 -18.86
N ILE A 169 49.38 8.09 -18.61
CA ILE A 169 50.60 7.27 -18.60
C ILE A 169 51.00 6.85 -20.01
N HIS A 170 50.06 6.38 -20.82
CA HIS A 170 50.38 5.83 -22.14
C HIS A 170 50.35 6.87 -23.26
N LYS A 171 49.41 7.82 -23.23
CA LYS A 171 49.29 8.84 -24.28
C LYS A 171 50.03 10.14 -23.96
N GLY A 172 50.54 10.29 -22.73
CA GLY A 172 51.26 11.49 -22.31
C GLY A 172 50.40 12.76 -22.33
N VAL A 173 49.07 12.63 -22.37
CA VAL A 173 48.16 13.77 -22.40
C VAL A 173 48.06 14.33 -20.98
N SER A 174 48.54 15.54 -20.79
CA SER A 174 48.60 16.23 -19.49
C SER A 174 47.65 17.43 -19.38
N SER A 175 46.93 17.75 -20.45
CA SER A 175 45.95 18.85 -20.48
C SER A 175 44.53 18.36 -20.17
N PHE A 176 43.87 19.05 -19.24
CA PHE A 176 42.43 18.92 -19.00
C PHE A 176 41.68 19.83 -20.00
N PRO A 177 40.56 19.41 -20.62
CA PRO A 177 39.76 18.21 -20.37
C PRO A 177 40.12 16.98 -21.21
N GLU A 178 41.13 17.05 -22.09
CA GLU A 178 41.49 15.95 -23.01
C GLU A 178 41.94 14.65 -22.32
N MET A 179 42.38 14.75 -21.06
CA MET A 179 42.64 13.58 -20.21
C MET A 179 41.38 12.73 -19.97
N ILE A 180 40.19 13.32 -19.96
CA ILE A 180 38.94 12.62 -19.71
C ILE A 180 38.63 11.71 -20.92
N PRO A 181 38.44 10.39 -20.69
CA PRO A 181 37.99 9.48 -21.73
C PRO A 181 36.68 9.96 -22.37
N ASN A 182 36.64 10.09 -23.69
CA ASN A 182 35.45 10.55 -24.44
C ASN A 182 34.88 11.87 -23.91
N HIS A 183 35.73 12.87 -23.62
CA HIS A 183 35.33 14.14 -23.01
C HIS A 183 34.20 14.87 -23.75
N SER A 184 34.15 14.80 -25.09
CA SER A 184 33.09 15.41 -25.89
C SER A 184 31.71 14.83 -25.54
N PHE A 185 31.60 13.51 -25.50
CA PHE A 185 30.37 12.81 -25.08
C PHE A 185 29.93 13.23 -23.67
N TRP A 186 30.85 13.26 -22.70
CA TRP A 186 30.52 13.62 -21.33
C TRP A 186 30.18 15.11 -21.16
N GLY A 187 30.72 15.98 -22.01
CA GLY A 187 30.32 17.39 -22.10
C GLY A 187 28.89 17.56 -22.61
N ASP A 188 28.47 16.71 -23.55
CA ASP A 188 27.13 16.75 -24.14
C ASP A 188 26.07 16.02 -23.28
N PHE A 189 26.49 15.10 -22.41
CA PHE A 189 25.61 14.26 -21.59
C PHE A 189 24.55 15.04 -20.78
N PRO A 190 24.86 16.16 -20.08
CA PRO A 190 23.85 16.93 -19.35
C PRO A 190 22.74 17.49 -20.26
N PHE A 191 23.10 17.90 -21.48
CA PHE A 191 22.14 18.39 -22.45
C PHE A 191 21.25 17.26 -22.98
N LEU A 192 21.84 16.10 -23.28
CA LEU A 192 21.10 14.91 -23.69
C LEU A 192 20.12 14.42 -22.62
N VAL A 193 20.53 14.45 -21.34
CA VAL A 193 19.63 14.10 -20.22
C VAL A 193 18.47 15.09 -20.10
N LYS A 194 18.76 16.39 -20.17
CA LYS A 194 17.72 17.43 -20.16
C LYS A 194 16.71 17.22 -21.29
N ASP A 195 17.17 16.97 -22.50
CA ASP A 195 16.31 16.77 -23.66
C ASP A 195 15.46 15.49 -23.51
N GLY A 196 16.05 14.40 -23.01
CA GLY A 196 15.32 13.17 -22.68
C GLY A 196 14.23 13.38 -21.62
N CYS A 197 14.53 14.15 -20.57
CA CYS A 197 13.54 14.51 -19.54
C CYS A 197 12.40 15.33 -20.13
N VAL A 198 12.70 16.40 -20.88
CA VAL A 198 11.69 17.28 -21.49
C VAL A 198 10.78 16.47 -22.43
N PHE A 199 11.36 15.62 -23.29
CA PHE A 199 10.61 14.75 -24.18
C PHE A 199 9.64 13.82 -23.41
N THR A 200 10.13 13.20 -22.33
CA THR A 200 9.33 12.29 -21.50
C THR A 200 8.19 13.03 -20.79
N PHE A 201 8.47 14.18 -20.18
CA PHE A 201 7.46 14.99 -19.50
C PHE A 201 6.39 15.51 -20.47
N GLN A 202 6.78 15.97 -21.66
CA GLN A 202 5.84 16.40 -22.69
C GLN A 202 4.97 15.24 -23.18
N GLY A 203 5.55 14.05 -23.37
CA GLY A 203 4.82 12.84 -23.73
C GLY A 203 3.77 12.46 -22.68
N ILE A 204 4.16 12.40 -21.40
CA ILE A 204 3.26 12.07 -20.30
C ILE A 204 2.15 13.14 -20.17
N ALA A 205 2.49 14.42 -20.20
CA ALA A 205 1.51 15.51 -20.14
C ALA A 205 0.52 15.44 -21.31
N GLY A 206 0.99 15.09 -22.52
CA GLY A 206 0.15 14.86 -23.69
C GLY A 206 -0.83 13.70 -23.49
N CYS A 207 -0.35 12.56 -22.97
CA CYS A 207 -1.19 11.41 -22.63
C CYS A 207 -2.23 11.76 -21.56
N CYS A 208 -1.84 12.42 -20.46
CA CYS A 208 -2.77 12.85 -19.42
C CYS A 208 -3.85 13.81 -19.95
N LYS A 209 -3.49 14.75 -20.83
CA LYS A 209 -4.46 15.62 -21.50
C LYS A 209 -5.43 14.84 -22.39
N ARG A 210 -4.94 13.86 -23.16
CA ARG A 210 -5.80 13.00 -24.01
C ARG A 210 -6.76 12.15 -23.18
N VAL A 211 -6.29 11.56 -22.09
CA VAL A 211 -7.14 10.79 -21.16
C VAL A 211 -8.16 11.71 -20.49
N SER A 212 -7.76 12.88 -20.01
CA SER A 212 -8.68 13.85 -19.39
C SER A 212 -9.74 14.36 -20.38
N MET A 213 -9.37 14.59 -21.64
CA MET A 213 -10.32 14.96 -22.69
C MET A 213 -11.28 13.83 -23.04
N LYS A 214 -10.82 12.57 -23.08
CA LYS A 214 -11.68 11.40 -23.32
C LYS A 214 -12.71 11.22 -22.19
N VAL A 215 -12.28 11.35 -20.94
CA VAL A 215 -13.16 11.30 -19.76
C VAL A 215 -14.18 12.44 -19.74
N LYS A 216 -13.83 13.64 -20.23
CA LYS A 216 -14.76 14.77 -20.34
C LYS A 216 -15.68 14.69 -21.56
N GLY A 217 -15.23 14.07 -22.66
CA GLY A 217 -15.98 13.92 -23.91
C GLY A 217 -17.12 12.91 -23.83
N ASP A 218 -16.95 11.84 -23.03
CA ASP A 218 -17.99 10.83 -22.81
C ASP A 218 -19.17 11.36 -21.96
N SER A 219 -19.08 12.58 -21.41
CA SER A 219 -20.14 13.22 -20.62
C SER A 219 -21.14 14.05 -21.44
N TYR A 220 -20.92 14.27 -22.74
CA TYR A 220 -21.79 15.11 -23.58
C TYR A 220 -22.50 14.34 -24.71
N ALA A 221 -22.45 13.00 -24.69
CA ALA A 221 -23.21 12.16 -25.59
C ALA A 221 -24.41 11.54 -24.85
N GLU A 222 -25.33 12.37 -24.38
CA GLU A 222 -26.72 11.95 -24.18
C GLU A 222 -27.56 12.62 -25.27
N ILE A 223 -28.12 11.79 -26.15
CA ILE A 223 -29.28 12.14 -26.99
C ILE A 223 -30.49 11.55 -26.28
#